data_AF-A0A0B8P533-F1
#
_entry.id   AF-A0A0B8P533-F1
#
_cell.length_a   1.000
_cell.length_b   1.000
_cell.length_c   1.000
_cell.angle_alpha   90.00
_cell.angle_beta   90.00
_cell.angle_gamma   90.00
#
_symmetry.space_group_name_H-M   'P 1'
#
loop_
_entity.id
_entity.type
_entity.pdbx_description
1 polymer ?
#
loop_
_entity_poly.entity_id
_entity_poly.type
_entity_poly.pdbx_seq_one_letter_code
_entity_poly.pdbx_strand_id
1 'polypeptide(L)'
;MALSSLLGGMTMGILLFAKQYEINQFVFWTMGGLEGRMWQHVLWPIPAVALVALFAFSKSHWLNQLALGNEAAHGLGLNVSRARLMILVSATLLTAMSIAIAGPIGFIGLMIPHLVRLLFGANHKTLLPISALFGAILLLISDLAGRYLIAPMR
;
A
#
# COMPACT_ATOMS: atom_id res chain seq x y z
N MET A 1 10.46 12.55 -7.69
CA MET A 1 10.75 12.32 -9.13
C MET A 1 12.22 12.02 -9.36
N ALA A 2 13.18 12.89 -9.01
CA ALA A 2 14.62 12.62 -9.18
C ALA A 2 15.08 11.27 -8.60
N LEU A 3 14.72 10.97 -7.34
CA LEU A 3 15.05 9.69 -6.70
C LEU A 3 14.42 8.49 -7.43
N SER A 4 13.15 8.62 -7.84
CA SER A 4 12.44 7.56 -8.56
C SER A 4 13.11 7.25 -9.91
N SER A 5 13.52 8.28 -10.65
CA SER A 5 14.26 8.11 -11.91
C SER A 5 15.64 7.49 -11.71
N LEU A 6 16.35 7.88 -10.64
CA LEU A 6 17.65 7.30 -10.28
C LEU A 6 17.53 5.80 -9.97
N LEU A 7 16.59 5.43 -9.09
CA LEU A 7 16.36 4.03 -8.71
C LEU A 7 15.84 3.19 -9.88
N GLY A 8 14.98 3.76 -10.74
CA GLY A 8 14.51 3.11 -11.96
C GLY A 8 15.67 2.84 -12.92
N GLY A 9 16.56 3.82 -13.13
CA GLY A 9 17.77 3.66 -13.94
C GLY A 9 18.72 2.59 -13.39
N MET A 10 18.93 2.56 -12.06
CA MET A 10 19.74 1.52 -11.41
C MET A 10 19.13 0.12 -11.61
N THR A 11 17.81 -0.01 -11.44
CA THR A 11 17.10 -1.29 -11.66
C THR A 11 17.27 -1.76 -13.10
N MET A 12 17.09 -0.86 -14.07
CA MET A 12 17.30 -1.16 -15.49
C MET A 12 18.74 -1.57 -15.78
N GLY A 13 19.71 -0.89 -15.17
CA GLY A 13 21.12 -1.25 -15.26
C GLY A 13 21.43 -2.66 -14.75
N ILE A 14 20.82 -3.07 -13.63
CA ILE A 14 20.94 -4.44 -13.10
C ILE A 14 20.33 -5.45 -14.07
N LEU A 15 19.17 -5.16 -14.65
CA LEU A 15 18.48 -6.04 -15.59
C LEU A 15 19.27 -6.30 -16.88
N LEU A 16 20.14 -5.39 -17.31
CA LEU A 16 21.02 -5.61 -18.47
C LEU A 16 22.00 -6.78 -18.29
N PHE A 17 22.34 -7.12 -17.04
CA PHE A 17 23.23 -8.24 -16.72
C PHE A 17 22.46 -9.49 -16.25
N ALA A 18 21.13 -9.41 -16.16
CA ALA A 18 20.28 -10.51 -15.69
C ALA A 18 20.01 -11.53 -16.80
N LYS A 19 19.70 -12.77 -16.40
CA LYS A 19 19.30 -13.81 -17.36
C LYS A 19 17.87 -13.59 -17.83
N GLN A 20 17.52 -14.09 -19.02
CA GLN A 20 16.17 -13.97 -19.60
C GLN A 20 15.05 -14.42 -18.64
N TYR A 21 15.30 -15.46 -17.85
CA TYR A 21 14.37 -15.95 -16.85
C TYR A 21 14.09 -14.93 -15.73
N GLU A 22 15.13 -14.27 -15.20
CA GLU A 22 15.02 -13.26 -14.14
C GLU A 22 14.30 -12.01 -14.64
N ILE A 23 14.55 -11.62 -15.89
CA ILE A 23 13.85 -10.52 -16.55
C ILE A 23 12.35 -10.82 -16.65
N ASN A 24 11.98 -12.02 -17.13
CA ASN A 24 10.58 -12.42 -17.20
C ASN A 24 9.91 -12.40 -15.82
N GLN A 25 10.56 -12.96 -14.79
CA GLN A 25 10.07 -12.91 -13.42
C GLN A 25 9.85 -11.47 -12.91
N PHE A 26 10.80 -10.58 -13.19
CA PHE A 26 10.70 -9.18 -12.82
C PHE A 26 9.52 -8.50 -13.53
N VAL A 27 9.36 -8.70 -14.85
CA VAL A 27 8.25 -8.13 -15.62
C VAL A 27 6.91 -8.62 -15.05
N PHE A 28 6.77 -9.92 -14.77
CA PHE A 28 5.56 -10.44 -14.13
C PHE A 28 5.33 -9.86 -12.72
N TRP A 29 6.38 -9.66 -11.93
CA TRP A 29 6.25 -9.00 -10.63
C TRP A 29 5.79 -7.55 -10.75
N THR A 30 6.26 -6.80 -11.76
CA THR A 30 5.85 -5.40 -11.99
C THR A 30 4.40 -5.24 -12.45
N MET A 31 3.79 -6.28 -13.03
CA MET A 31 2.35 -6.27 -13.34
C MET A 31 1.50 -6.28 -12.06
N GLY A 32 2.05 -6.84 -10.97
CA GLY A 32 1.34 -7.06 -9.71
C GLY A 32 0.33 -8.20 -9.80
N GLY A 33 0.14 -8.92 -8.69
CA GLY A 33 -0.86 -9.98 -8.60
C GLY A 33 -0.75 -10.79 -7.32
N LEU A 34 -1.59 -11.82 -7.18
CA LEU A 34 -1.49 -12.80 -6.07
C LEU A 34 -1.10 -14.21 -6.56
N GLU A 35 -0.75 -14.35 -7.83
CA GLU A 35 -0.39 -15.63 -8.45
C GLU A 35 0.94 -16.20 -7.91
N GLY A 36 0.98 -17.51 -7.66
CA GLY A 36 2.19 -18.20 -7.20
C GLY A 36 2.64 -17.87 -5.78
N ARG A 37 1.86 -17.15 -4.96
CA ARG A 37 2.21 -16.88 -3.56
C ARG A 37 1.97 -18.11 -2.67
N MET A 38 3.07 -18.68 -2.17
CA MET A 38 3.06 -19.65 -1.07
C MET A 38 2.68 -19.00 0.27
N TRP A 39 2.12 -19.80 1.17
CA TRP A 39 1.78 -19.37 2.54
C TRP A 39 2.95 -18.70 3.29
N GLN A 40 4.18 -19.13 3.02
CA GLN A 40 5.39 -18.55 3.64
C GLN A 40 5.58 -17.07 3.29
N HIS A 41 5.23 -16.65 2.07
CA HIS A 41 5.33 -15.25 1.64
C HIS A 41 4.33 -14.33 2.35
N VAL A 42 3.30 -14.90 2.98
CA VAL A 42 2.27 -14.18 3.72
C VAL A 42 2.51 -14.28 5.23
N LEU A 43 2.84 -15.47 5.73
CA LEU A 43 2.97 -15.75 7.17
C LEU A 43 4.11 -14.97 7.84
N TRP A 44 5.25 -14.85 7.16
CA TRP A 44 6.42 -14.14 7.71
C TRP A 44 6.22 -12.61 7.84
N PRO A 45 5.67 -11.90 6.84
CA PRO A 45 5.43 -10.46 6.97
C PRO A 45 4.20 -10.10 7.81
N ILE A 46 3.23 -11.01 8.04
CA ILE A 46 2.00 -10.71 8.80
C ILE A 46 2.27 -10.02 10.14
N PRO A 47 3.16 -10.50 11.03
CA PRO A 47 3.39 -9.85 12.32
C PRO A 47 3.90 -8.41 12.19
N ALA A 48 4.79 -8.16 11.23
CA ALA A 48 5.33 -6.84 10.95
C ALA A 48 4.25 -5.91 10.38
N VAL A 49 3.47 -6.39 9.41
CA VAL A 49 2.34 -5.64 8.83
C VAL A 49 1.30 -5.31 9.89
N ALA A 50 0.93 -6.29 10.72
CA ALA A 50 -0.04 -6.10 11.79
C ALA A 50 0.43 -5.07 12.83
N LEU A 51 1.70 -5.11 13.23
CA LEU A 51 2.29 -4.15 14.17
C LEU A 51 2.25 -2.73 13.60
N VAL A 52 2.70 -2.53 12.36
CA VAL A 52 2.72 -1.20 11.72
C VAL A 52 1.29 -0.70 11.45
N ALA A 53 0.37 -1.58 11.05
CA ALA A 53 -1.03 -1.24 10.84
C ALA A 53 -1.71 -0.84 12.15
N LEU A 54 -1.51 -1.60 13.23
CA LEU A 54 -2.05 -1.28 14.55
C LEU A 54 -1.51 0.08 15.05
N PHE A 55 -0.21 0.32 14.87
CA PHE A 55 0.38 1.62 15.15
C PHE A 55 -0.29 2.73 14.34
N ALA A 56 -0.45 2.56 13.03
CA ALA A 56 -1.11 3.55 12.16
C ALA A 56 -2.57 3.81 12.57
N PHE A 57 -3.35 2.76 12.87
CA PHE A 57 -4.73 2.88 13.32
C PHE A 57 -4.84 3.60 14.67
N SER A 58 -3.93 3.33 15.61
CA SER A 58 -3.88 4.02 16.90
C SER A 58 -3.64 5.54 16.75
N LYS A 59 -2.96 5.95 15.66
CA LYS A 59 -2.65 7.35 15.35
C LYS A 59 -3.63 7.99 14.37
N SER A 60 -4.76 7.35 14.09
CA SER A 60 -5.84 7.88 13.24
C SER A 60 -6.33 9.28 13.64
N HIS A 61 -6.33 9.62 14.94
CA HIS A 61 -6.71 10.95 15.39
C HIS A 61 -5.74 12.05 14.95
N TRP A 62 -4.44 11.75 14.80
CA TRP A 62 -3.45 12.71 14.32
C TRP A 62 -3.75 13.14 12.88
N LEU A 63 -4.25 12.22 12.03
CA LEU A 63 -4.69 12.55 10.67
C LEU A 63 -5.86 13.54 10.68
N ASN A 64 -6.83 13.37 11.58
CA ASN A 64 -7.93 14.32 11.73
C ASN A 64 -7.43 15.70 12.19
N GLN A 65 -6.50 15.75 13.15
CA GLN A 65 -5.92 17.01 13.62
C GLN A 65 -5.14 17.71 12.50
N LEU A 66 -4.32 16.97 11.75
CA LEU A 66 -3.57 17.50 10.61
C LEU A 66 -4.49 18.02 9.49
N ALA A 67 -5.67 17.42 9.32
CA ALA A 67 -6.66 17.87 8.33
C ALA A 67 -7.30 19.23 8.68
N LEU A 68 -7.26 19.66 9.95
CA LEU A 68 -7.74 20.99 10.38
C LEU A 68 -6.75 22.11 10.04
N GLY A 69 -5.53 21.76 9.60
CA GLY A 69 -4.45 22.71 9.34
C GLY A 69 -3.36 22.69 10.43
N ASN A 70 -2.17 23.19 10.08
CA ASN A 70 -1.00 23.09 10.95
C ASN A 70 -1.18 23.89 12.25
N GLU A 71 -1.75 25.09 12.19
CA GLU A 71 -1.94 25.95 13.38
C GLU A 71 -2.94 25.34 14.36
N ALA A 72 -4.08 24.87 13.87
CA ALA A 72 -5.10 24.20 14.69
C ALA A 72 -4.55 22.91 15.32
N ALA A 73 -3.82 22.10 14.55
CA ALA A 73 -3.18 20.90 15.08
C ALA A 73 -2.15 21.22 16.18
N HIS A 74 -1.37 22.28 15.99
CA HIS A 74 -0.39 22.72 16.99
C HIS A 74 -1.06 23.23 18.27
N GLY A 75 -2.16 23.99 18.13
CA GLY A 75 -2.99 24.44 19.25
C GLY A 75 -3.63 23.30 20.06
N LEU A 76 -3.84 22.13 19.44
CA LEU A 76 -4.29 20.90 20.10
C LEU A 76 -3.15 20.10 20.78
N GLY A 77 -1.93 20.65 20.82
CA GLY A 77 -0.76 20.02 21.42
C GLY A 77 -0.07 18.98 20.52
N LEU A 78 -0.46 18.86 19.25
CA LEU A 78 0.19 17.95 18.32
C LEU A 78 1.52 18.52 17.84
N ASN A 79 2.59 17.74 17.95
CA ASN A 79 3.83 18.03 17.23
C ASN A 79 3.65 17.62 15.75
N VAL A 80 3.22 18.58 14.94
CA VAL A 80 2.88 18.39 13.51
C VAL A 80 4.00 17.71 12.73
N SER A 81 5.25 18.14 12.92
CA SER A 81 6.41 17.58 12.22
C SER A 81 6.64 16.11 12.57
N ARG A 82 6.61 15.76 13.86
CA ARG A 82 6.77 14.36 14.30
C ARG A 82 5.60 13.50 13.87
N ALA A 83 4.36 13.97 14.01
CA ALA A 83 3.17 13.24 13.60
C ALA A 83 3.20 12.94 12.10
N ARG A 84 3.52 13.93 11.27
CA ARG A 84 3.66 13.77 9.82
C ARG A 84 4.73 12.74 9.46
N LEU A 85 5.90 12.82 10.10
CA LEU A 85 6.99 11.88 9.85
C LEU A 85 6.61 10.45 10.25
N MET A 86 6.01 10.25 11.43
CA MET A 86 5.59 8.91 11.88
C MET A 86 4.52 8.29 10.96
N ILE A 87 3.57 9.09 10.48
CA ILE A 87 2.54 8.64 9.54
C ILE A 87 3.14 8.33 8.17
N LEU A 88 4.06 9.16 7.68
CA LEU A 88 4.76 8.91 6.41
C LEU A 88 5.56 7.61 6.47
N VAL A 89 6.30 7.39 7.56
CA VAL A 89 7.10 6.18 7.76
C VAL A 89 6.20 4.95 7.83
N SER A 90 5.10 4.98 8.60
CA SER A 90 4.19 3.83 8.68
C SER A 90 3.50 3.53 7.34
N ALA A 91 3.02 4.56 6.63
CA ALA A 91 2.44 4.39 5.30
C ALA A 91 3.45 3.84 4.30
N THR A 92 4.70 4.32 4.33
CA THR A 92 5.78 3.85 3.46
C THR A 92 6.13 2.40 3.75
N LEU A 93 6.23 2.01 5.03
CA LEU A 93 6.52 0.64 5.44
C LEU A 93 5.41 -0.33 5.01
N LEU A 94 4.14 0.02 5.25
CA LEU A 94 3.00 -0.80 4.81
C LEU A 94 2.98 -0.95 3.29
N THR A 95 3.22 0.14 2.56
CA THR A 95 3.28 0.13 1.10
C THR A 95 4.43 -0.72 0.59
N ALA A 96 5.63 -0.57 1.16
CA ALA A 96 6.81 -1.35 0.77
C ALA A 96 6.62 -2.85 1.02
N MET A 97 6.07 -3.23 2.18
CA MET A 97 5.76 -4.64 2.48
C MET A 97 4.71 -5.21 1.52
N SER A 98 3.67 -4.42 1.18
CA SER A 98 2.64 -4.84 0.24
C SER A 98 3.21 -5.04 -1.17
N ILE A 99 4.03 -4.10 -1.65
CA ILE A 99 4.68 -4.16 -2.96
C ILE A 99 5.68 -5.31 -3.02
N ALA A 100 6.46 -5.57 -1.97
CA ALA A 100 7.41 -6.67 -1.94
C ALA A 100 6.74 -8.04 -2.18
N ILE A 101 5.52 -8.23 -1.65
CA ILE A 101 4.79 -9.51 -1.72
C ILE A 101 3.97 -9.62 -3.00
N ALA A 102 3.17 -8.59 -3.29
CA ALA A 102 2.14 -8.63 -4.35
C ALA A 102 2.54 -7.86 -5.62
N GLY A 103 3.68 -7.17 -5.61
CA GLY A 103 4.04 -6.22 -6.66
C GLY A 103 3.30 -4.89 -6.55
N PRO A 104 3.59 -3.92 -7.43
CA PRO A 104 2.99 -2.60 -7.38
C PRO A 104 1.52 -2.62 -7.82
N ILE A 105 0.60 -2.30 -6.90
CA ILE A 105 -0.84 -2.16 -7.16
C ILE A 105 -1.27 -0.74 -6.78
N GLY A 106 -1.42 0.14 -7.77
CA GLY A 106 -1.59 1.58 -7.53
C GLY A 106 -3.04 2.07 -7.34
N PHE A 107 -4.00 1.45 -8.04
CA PHE A 107 -5.35 2.02 -8.18
C PHE A 107 -6.19 1.99 -6.90
N ILE A 108 -6.04 0.92 -6.12
CA ILE A 108 -6.84 0.66 -4.92
C ILE A 108 -6.59 1.74 -3.85
N GLY A 109 -5.33 2.14 -3.66
CA GLY A 109 -4.94 3.15 -2.67
C GLY A 109 -5.46 4.55 -2.99
N LEU A 110 -5.80 4.83 -4.25
CA LEU A 110 -6.41 6.10 -4.64
C LEU A 110 -7.94 6.01 -4.59
N MET A 111 -8.53 4.99 -5.22
CA MET A 111 -9.99 4.89 -5.36
C MET A 111 -10.70 4.65 -4.03
N ILE A 112 -10.24 3.67 -3.24
CA ILE A 112 -10.99 3.19 -2.07
C ILE A 112 -11.16 4.27 -0.99
N PRO A 113 -10.12 5.01 -0.58
CA PRO A 113 -10.30 6.06 0.43
C PRO A 113 -11.27 7.17 0.00
N HIS A 114 -11.37 7.43 -1.32
CA HIS A 114 -12.32 8.41 -1.85
C HIS A 114 -13.75 7.88 -1.82
N LEU A 115 -13.97 6.63 -2.24
CA LEU A 115 -15.28 5.98 -2.16
C LEU A 115 -15.78 5.89 -0.71
N VAL A 116 -14.92 5.41 0.21
CA VAL A 116 -15.26 5.31 1.63
C VAL A 116 -15.55 6.68 2.23
N ARG A 117 -14.79 7.72 1.84
CA ARG A 117 -15.05 9.08 2.30
C ARG A 117 -16.41 9.62 1.86
N LEU A 118 -16.85 9.30 0.64
CA LEU A 118 -18.16 9.69 0.13
C LEU A 118 -19.29 8.97 0.86
N LEU A 119 -19.11 7.69 1.22
CA LEU A 119 -20.14 6.87 1.83
C LEU A 119 -20.22 6.98 3.37
N PHE A 120 -19.08 7.08 4.06
CA PHE A 120 -18.96 7.01 5.52
C PHE A 120 -18.40 8.29 6.16
N GLY A 121 -18.06 9.30 5.37
CA GLY A 121 -17.50 10.57 5.82
C GLY A 121 -15.98 10.59 5.99
N ALA A 122 -15.45 11.75 6.40
CA ALA A 122 -14.01 12.04 6.40
C ALA A 122 -13.27 11.75 7.72
N ASN A 123 -13.93 11.09 8.68
CA ASN A 123 -13.29 10.78 9.97
C ASN A 123 -12.28 9.63 9.83
N HIS A 124 -10.98 9.91 10.00
CA HIS A 124 -9.92 8.93 9.81
C HIS A 124 -9.98 7.73 10.79
N LYS A 125 -10.68 7.85 11.91
CA LYS A 125 -10.90 6.72 12.83
C LYS A 125 -11.74 5.61 12.20
N THR A 126 -12.75 5.97 11.42
CA THR A 126 -13.63 5.01 10.71
C THR A 126 -13.16 4.78 9.28
N LEU A 127 -12.66 5.83 8.61
CA LEU A 127 -12.21 5.76 7.23
C LEU A 127 -11.04 4.79 7.04
N LEU A 128 -10.04 4.76 7.94
CA LEU A 128 -8.90 3.85 7.80
C LEU A 128 -9.29 2.36 7.83
N PRO A 129 -10.00 1.84 8.85
CA PRO A 129 -10.36 0.42 8.88
C PRO A 129 -11.34 0.04 7.77
N ILE A 130 -12.31 0.91 7.45
CA ILE A 130 -13.27 0.65 6.37
C ILE A 130 -12.56 0.64 5.01
N SER A 131 -11.62 1.57 4.77
CA SER A 131 -10.82 1.58 3.54
C SER A 131 -9.94 0.35 3.41
N ALA A 132 -9.34 -0.12 4.50
CA ALA A 132 -8.56 -1.36 4.48
C ALA A 132 -9.44 -2.56 4.10
N LEU A 133 -10.64 -2.66 4.68
CA LEU A 133 -11.58 -3.75 4.39
C LEU A 133 -12.11 -3.70 2.95
N PHE A 134 -12.60 -2.54 2.49
CA PHE A 134 -13.08 -2.36 1.12
C PHE A 134 -11.96 -2.57 0.09
N GLY A 135 -10.74 -2.17 0.40
CA GLY A 135 -9.57 -2.42 -0.44
C GLY A 135 -9.25 -3.90 -0.56
N ALA A 136 -9.30 -4.65 0.55
CA ALA A 136 -9.12 -6.09 0.53
C ALA A 136 -10.22 -6.80 -0.29
N ILE A 137 -11.48 -6.42 -0.09
CA ILE A 137 -12.62 -6.97 -0.85
C ILE A 137 -12.47 -6.69 -2.34
N LEU A 138 -12.19 -5.44 -2.73
CA LEU A 138 -12.02 -5.06 -4.13
C LEU A 138 -10.86 -5.83 -4.76
N LEU A 139 -9.71 -5.90 -4.06
CA LEU A 139 -8.55 -6.65 -4.54
C LEU A 139 -8.86 -8.13 -4.76
N LEU A 140 -9.56 -8.76 -3.82
CA LEU A 140 -9.96 -10.17 -3.95
C LEU A 140 -10.93 -10.40 -5.10
N ILE A 141 -11.92 -9.51 -5.29
CA ILE A 141 -12.86 -9.58 -6.41
C ILE A 141 -12.11 -9.39 -7.74
N SER A 142 -11.18 -8.44 -7.81
CA SER A 142 -10.37 -8.21 -9.00
C SER A 142 -9.44 -9.38 -9.31
N ASP A 143 -8.80 -9.99 -8.31
CA ASP A 143 -7.96 -11.19 -8.48
C ASP A 143 -8.81 -12.37 -8.96
N LEU A 144 -9.98 -12.58 -8.36
CA LEU A 144 -10.92 -13.63 -8.75
C LEU A 144 -11.44 -13.42 -10.19
N ALA A 145 -11.83 -12.19 -10.52
CA ALA A 145 -12.26 -11.82 -11.87
C ALA A 145 -11.14 -12.03 -12.89
N GLY A 146 -9.90 -11.63 -12.58
CA GLY A 146 -8.74 -11.89 -13.43
C GLY A 146 -8.55 -13.38 -13.68
N ARG A 147 -8.61 -14.20 -12.63
CA ARG A 147 -8.49 -15.66 -12.73
C ARG A 147 -9.60 -16.32 -13.54
N TYR A 148 -10.83 -15.82 -13.48
CA TYR A 148 -11.96 -16.40 -14.23
C TYR A 148 -12.10 -15.87 -15.65
N LEU A 149 -11.90 -14.57 -15.86
CA LEU A 149 -12.03 -13.94 -17.18
C LEU A 149 -10.82 -14.22 -18.08
N ILE A 150 -9.65 -14.36 -17.47
CA ILE A 150 -8.37 -14.65 -18.14
C ILE A 150 -7.94 -16.10 -17.83
N ALA A 151 -8.84 -16.92 -17.27
CA ALA A 151 -8.63 -18.35 -17.09
C ALA A 151 -8.14 -18.97 -18.41
N PRO A 152 -7.03 -19.72 -18.42
CA PRO A 152 -6.45 -20.20 -19.65
C PRO A 152 -7.35 -21.28 -20.28
N MET A 153 -7.67 -21.09 -21.56
CA MET A 153 -7.49 -22.18 -22.52
C MET A 153 -6.00 -22.57 -22.42
N ARG A 154 -5.72 -23.51 -21.50
CA ARG A 154 -4.46 -24.22 -21.19
C ARG A 154 -3.15 -23.68 -21.78
#